data_AF-A0A821PJN2-F1
#
_entry.id   AF-A0A821PJN2-F1
#
_cell.length_a   1.000
_cell.length_b   1.000
_cell.length_c   1.000
_cell.angle_alpha   90.00
_cell.angle_beta   90.00
_cell.angle_gamma   90.00
#
_symmetry.space_group_name_H-M   'P 1'
#
loop_
_entity.id
_entity.type
_entity.pdbx_description
1 polymer ?
#
loop_
_entity_poly.entity_id
_entity_poly.type
_entity_poly.pdbx_seq_one_letter_code
_entity_poly.pdbx_strand_id
1 'polypeptide(L)'
;KYLNDLLRPFVNKILQPTTFRDEPDFIQKLHQYVHIDKRLRATTLFCTLQISNYYALDLHQRMIDTVGCFLQDNLLSNKLEQLTIQTIKNLLHIYLYYHIFYYKNQIYKMAKGSPTTMALSETLSTIYLFVWESRITK
;
A
#
# COMPACT_ATOMS: atom_id res chain seq x y z
N LYS A 1 0.52 -15.01 -4.50
CA LYS A 1 1.41 -15.46 -3.40
C LYS A 1 2.82 -14.88 -3.59
N TYR A 2 3.60 -15.34 -4.57
CA TYR A 2 4.96 -14.83 -4.84
C TYR A 2 5.13 -13.30 -4.80
N LEU A 3 4.35 -12.53 -5.58
CA LEU A 3 4.45 -11.06 -5.57
C LEU A 3 4.19 -10.43 -4.21
N ASN A 4 3.28 -11.01 -3.42
CA ASN A 4 3.02 -10.53 -2.06
C ASN A 4 4.22 -10.80 -1.16
N ASP A 5 4.78 -12.00 -1.24
CA ASP A 5 5.90 -12.41 -0.41
C ASP A 5 7.18 -11.61 -0.75
N LEU A 6 7.30 -11.16 -2.01
CA LEU A 6 8.33 -10.23 -2.46
C LEU A 6 8.09 -8.79 -1.95
N LEU A 7 6.88 -8.25 -2.14
CA LEU A 7 6.59 -6.84 -1.88
C LEU A 7 6.35 -6.55 -0.41
N ARG A 8 5.61 -7.39 0.31
CA ARG A 8 5.15 -7.12 1.69
C ARG A 8 6.30 -6.83 2.66
N PRO A 9 7.41 -7.60 2.69
CA PRO A 9 8.52 -7.32 3.61
C PRO A 9 9.16 -5.97 3.32
N PHE A 10 9.32 -5.63 2.04
CA PHE A 10 9.88 -4.35 1.61
C PHE A 10 8.96 -3.19 2.00
N VAL A 11 7.66 -3.30 1.70
CA VAL A 11 6.64 -2.30 2.08
C VAL A 11 6.62 -2.10 3.60
N ASN A 12 6.57 -3.17 4.39
CA ASN A 12 6.54 -3.10 5.85
C ASN A 12 7.79 -2.42 6.43
N LYS A 13 8.95 -2.55 5.77
CA LYS A 13 10.19 -1.87 6.16
C LYS A 13 10.11 -0.37 5.91
N ILE A 14 9.62 0.03 4.74
CA ILE A 14 9.47 1.46 4.37
C ILE A 14 8.41 2.16 5.23
N LEU A 15 7.29 1.50 5.50
CA LEU A 15 6.18 2.08 6.25
C LEU A 15 6.31 1.96 7.78
N GLN A 16 7.33 1.25 8.27
CA GLN A 16 7.57 1.13 9.72
C GLN A 16 7.58 2.45 10.47
N PRO A 17 8.19 3.53 9.95
CA PRO A 17 8.27 4.80 10.67
C PRO A 17 6.92 5.52 10.77
N THR A 18 5.99 5.27 9.84
CA THR A 18 4.74 6.04 9.69
C THR A 18 3.49 5.29 10.13
N THR A 19 3.57 3.98 10.35
CA THR A 19 2.44 3.14 10.78
C THR A 19 2.67 2.57 12.17
N PHE A 20 1.61 2.29 12.92
CA PHE A 20 1.69 1.57 14.19
C PHE A 20 1.51 0.07 13.94
N ARG A 21 2.43 -0.75 14.42
CA ARG A 21 2.38 -2.21 14.23
C ARG A 21 1.60 -2.94 15.32
N ASP A 22 1.79 -2.51 16.56
CA ASP A 22 1.23 -3.09 17.76
C ASP A 22 1.14 -2.04 18.88
N GLU A 23 0.58 -2.44 20.02
CA GLU A 23 0.42 -1.55 21.18
C GLU A 23 1.77 -1.02 21.70
N PRO A 24 2.83 -1.84 21.88
CA PRO A 24 4.15 -1.31 22.26
C PRO A 24 4.71 -0.26 21.30
N ASP A 25 4.66 -0.50 19.99
CA ASP A 25 5.12 0.43 18.95
C ASP A 25 4.31 1.74 18.99
N PHE A 26 2.99 1.64 19.21
CA PHE A 26 2.14 2.82 19.41
C PHE A 26 2.56 3.63 20.64
N ILE A 27 2.71 2.99 21.80
CA ILE A 27 3.09 3.69 23.05
C ILE A 27 4.46 4.36 22.89
N GLN A 28 5.43 3.67 22.28
CA GLN A 28 6.75 4.23 22.02
C GLN A 28 6.69 5.47 21.13
N LYS A 29 5.97 5.41 20.01
CA LYS A 29 5.83 6.54 19.08
C LYS A 29 5.01 7.69 19.68
N LEU A 30 3.98 7.38 20.47
CA LEU A 30 3.21 8.39 21.20
C LEU A 30 4.10 9.10 22.23
N HIS A 31 4.87 8.35 23.01
CA HIS A 31 5.82 8.92 23.96
C HIS A 31 6.82 9.84 23.25
N GLN A 32 7.34 9.43 22.09
CA GLN A 32 8.23 10.25 21.28
C GLN A 32 7.55 11.53 20.80
N TYR A 33 6.34 11.45 20.26
CA TYR A 33 5.57 12.61 19.80
C TYR A 33 5.23 13.60 20.93
N VAL A 34 4.86 13.09 22.10
CA VAL A 34 4.43 13.90 23.25
C VAL A 34 5.61 14.48 24.02
N HIS A 35 6.55 13.64 24.43
CA HIS A 35 7.57 14.02 25.41
C HIS A 35 8.91 14.41 24.78
N ILE A 36 9.32 13.73 23.71
CA ILE A 36 10.61 13.98 23.05
C ILE A 36 10.47 15.15 22.06
N ASP A 37 9.51 15.05 21.13
CA ASP A 37 9.31 16.05 20.08
C ASP A 37 8.46 17.24 20.55
N LYS A 38 7.78 17.12 21.70
CA LYS A 38 6.89 18.15 22.29
C LYS A 38 5.84 18.67 21.32
N ARG A 39 5.28 17.78 20.49
CA ARG A 39 4.31 18.12 19.44
C ARG A 39 2.86 18.13 19.91
N LEU A 40 2.53 17.37 20.96
CA LEU A 40 1.20 17.40 21.56
C LEU A 40 1.03 18.65 22.44
N ARG A 41 0.06 19.50 22.10
CA ARG A 41 -0.28 20.72 22.82
C ARG A 41 -1.76 20.72 23.18
N ALA A 42 -2.15 21.55 24.15
CA ALA A 42 -3.56 21.73 24.49
C ALA A 42 -4.41 22.22 23.30
N THR A 43 -3.78 22.85 22.31
CA THR A 43 -4.41 23.33 21.07
C THR A 43 -4.33 22.33 19.92
N THR A 44 -3.81 21.11 20.13
CA THR A 44 -3.75 20.09 19.09
C THR A 44 -5.15 19.59 18.77
N LEU A 45 -5.54 19.68 17.51
CA LEU A 45 -6.80 19.15 17.01
C LEU A 45 -6.57 17.78 16.35
N PHE A 46 -7.46 16.85 16.64
CA PHE A 46 -7.46 15.52 16.01
C PHE A 46 -8.50 15.47 14.90
N CYS A 47 -8.14 14.89 13.76
CA CYS A 47 -9.03 14.66 12.65
C CYS A 47 -8.98 13.19 12.27
N THR A 48 -10.13 12.62 11.92
CA THR A 48 -10.24 11.25 11.39
C THR A 48 -10.83 11.32 9.99
N LEU A 49 -10.10 10.76 9.02
CA LEU A 49 -10.58 10.62 7.65
C LEU A 49 -10.95 9.16 7.42
N GLN A 50 -12.21 8.92 7.08
CA GLN A 50 -12.68 7.60 6.71
C GLN A 50 -12.74 7.48 5.19
N ILE A 51 -11.99 6.53 4.64
CA ILE A 51 -11.98 6.24 3.19
C ILE A 51 -12.79 4.97 2.96
N SER A 52 -13.93 5.09 2.26
CA SER A 52 -14.79 3.95 1.93
C SER A 52 -14.47 3.38 0.54
N ASN A 53 -14.63 2.06 0.37
CA ASN A 53 -14.53 1.35 -0.92
C ASN A 53 -13.23 1.52 -1.70
N TYR A 54 -12.13 1.91 -1.06
CA TYR A 54 -10.91 2.29 -1.79
C TYR A 54 -10.33 1.16 -2.66
N TYR A 55 -10.48 -0.11 -2.24
CA TYR A 55 -10.07 -1.29 -3.00
C TYR A 55 -10.77 -1.44 -4.37
N ALA A 56 -11.92 -0.81 -4.56
CA ALA A 56 -12.79 -0.99 -5.73
C ALA A 56 -12.77 0.20 -6.71
N LEU A 57 -12.02 1.25 -6.40
CA LEU A 57 -12.11 2.52 -7.12
C LEU A 57 -11.00 2.72 -8.15
N ASP A 58 -9.83 2.13 -7.94
CA ASP A 58 -8.69 2.39 -8.83
C ASP A 58 -8.68 1.50 -10.08
N LEU A 59 -8.34 2.13 -11.21
CA LEU A 59 -8.01 1.44 -12.44
C LEU A 59 -6.73 0.62 -12.23
N HIS A 60 -6.70 -0.60 -12.76
CA HIS A 60 -5.53 -1.48 -12.64
C HIS A 60 -4.22 -0.80 -13.06
N GLN A 61 -4.25 -0.03 -14.15
CA GLN A 61 -3.09 0.71 -14.62
C GLN A 61 -2.56 1.70 -13.57
N ARG A 62 -3.45 2.44 -12.90
CA ARG A 62 -3.04 3.36 -11.82
C ARG A 62 -2.43 2.62 -10.64
N MET A 63 -2.97 1.45 -10.27
CA MET A 63 -2.37 0.62 -9.21
C MET A 63 -0.95 0.18 -9.58
N ILE A 64 -0.76 -0.30 -10.82
CA ILE A 64 0.54 -0.73 -11.34
C ILE A 64 1.55 0.43 -11.37
N ASP A 65 1.13 1.60 -11.83
CA ASP A 65 1.99 2.77 -11.90
C ASP A 65 2.33 3.30 -10.50
N THR A 66 1.39 3.26 -9.56
CA THR A 66 1.62 3.65 -8.16
C THR A 66 2.66 2.75 -7.50
N VAL A 67 2.62 1.44 -7.73
CA VAL A 67 3.69 0.53 -7.28
C VAL A 67 5.02 0.86 -7.97
N GLY A 68 4.98 1.18 -9.26
CA GLY A 68 6.17 1.61 -10.00
C GLY A 68 6.84 2.83 -9.36
N CYS A 69 6.07 3.89 -9.09
CA CYS A 69 6.55 5.09 -8.40
C CYS A 69 7.07 4.77 -7.01
N PHE A 70 6.31 4.01 -6.21
CA PHE A 70 6.74 3.62 -4.87
C PHE A 70 8.10 2.90 -4.88
N LEU A 71 8.30 1.95 -5.79
CA LEU A 71 9.56 1.23 -5.91
C LEU A 71 10.69 2.15 -6.38
N GLN A 72 10.43 3.05 -7.34
CA GLN A 72 11.42 4.03 -7.81
C GLN A 72 11.87 4.98 -6.69
N ASP A 73 10.93 5.44 -5.86
CA ASP A 73 11.21 6.41 -4.81
C ASP A 73 11.97 5.81 -3.61
N ASN A 74 11.85 4.49 -3.40
CA ASN A 74 12.34 3.83 -2.17
C ASN A 74 13.46 2.81 -2.41
N LEU A 75 13.72 2.39 -3.65
CA LEU A 75 14.85 1.51 -3.95
C LEU A 75 16.09 2.33 -4.31
N LEU A 76 17.22 1.97 -3.72
CA LEU A 76 18.53 2.49 -4.12
C LEU A 76 18.99 1.95 -5.49
N SER A 77 18.37 0.86 -5.96
CA SER A 77 18.66 0.23 -7.24
C SER A 77 17.36 0.04 -8.03
N ASN A 78 17.42 -0.04 -9.36
CA ASN A 78 16.22 -0.33 -10.18
C ASN A 78 15.69 -1.77 -10.05
N LYS A 79 16.08 -2.48 -8.98
CA LYS A 79 15.69 -3.86 -8.69
C LYS A 79 15.28 -4.03 -7.24
N LEU A 80 14.24 -4.83 -7.03
CA LEU A 80 13.92 -5.43 -5.74
C LEU A 80 14.34 -6.90 -5.83
N GLU A 81 15.31 -7.28 -5.00
CA GLU A 81 16.05 -8.55 -5.15
C GLU A 81 16.61 -8.71 -6.57
N GLN A 82 16.16 -9.72 -7.32
CA GLN A 82 16.60 -9.99 -8.68
C GLN A 82 15.67 -9.43 -9.76
N LEU A 83 14.52 -8.85 -9.37
CA LEU A 83 13.50 -8.40 -10.31
C LEU A 83 13.59 -6.91 -10.56
N THR A 84 13.54 -6.52 -11.84
CA THR A 84 13.42 -5.10 -12.20
C THR A 84 12.02 -4.59 -11.86
N ILE A 85 11.92 -3.28 -11.61
CA ILE A 85 10.62 -2.62 -11.42
C ILE A 85 9.67 -2.93 -12.59
N GLN A 86 10.17 -2.94 -13.83
CA GLN A 86 9.36 -3.29 -15.00
C GLN A 86 8.84 -4.74 -14.95
N THR A 87 9.66 -5.69 -14.51
CA THR A 87 9.23 -7.08 -14.33
C THR A 87 8.11 -7.18 -13.30
N ILE A 88 8.23 -6.45 -12.18
CA ILE A 88 7.18 -6.40 -11.15
C ILE A 88 5.90 -5.79 -11.72
N LYS A 89 5.99 -4.68 -12.47
CA LYS A 89 4.83 -4.06 -13.14
C LYS A 89 4.13 -5.04 -14.10
N ASN A 90 4.90 -5.80 -14.87
CA ASN A 90 4.34 -6.81 -15.80
C ASN A 90 3.63 -7.95 -15.05
N LEU A 91 4.21 -8.43 -13.95
CA LEU A 91 3.59 -9.46 -13.12
C LEU A 91 2.30 -8.96 -12.46
N LEU A 92 2.27 -7.71 -12.00
CA LEU A 92 1.05 -7.06 -11.50
C LEU A 92 -0.01 -6.87 -12.58
N HIS A 93 0.40 -6.53 -13.81
CA HIS A 93 -0.49 -6.46 -14.95
C HIS A 93 -1.19 -7.81 -15.17
N ILE A 94 -0.44 -8.91 -15.17
CA ILE A 94 -1.01 -10.25 -15.29
C ILE A 94 -1.99 -10.53 -14.15
N TYR A 95 -1.58 -10.26 -12.91
CA TYR A 95 -2.41 -10.50 -11.73
C TYR A 95 -3.75 -9.75 -11.77
N LEU A 96 -3.74 -8.45 -12.10
CA LEU A 96 -4.93 -7.61 -12.09
C LEU A 96 -5.81 -7.84 -13.33
N TYR A 97 -5.22 -7.88 -14.53
CA TYR A 97 -5.97 -7.97 -15.78
C TYR A 97 -6.43 -9.37 -16.14
N TYR A 98 -5.93 -10.43 -15.49
CA TYR A 98 -6.42 -11.80 -15.70
C TYR A 98 -7.17 -12.34 -14.49
N HIS A 99 -7.56 -11.46 -13.56
CA HIS A 99 -8.43 -11.87 -12.48
C HIS A 99 -9.85 -12.13 -12.98
N ILE A 100 -10.24 -13.40 -12.95
CA ILE A 100 -11.54 -13.91 -13.38
C ILE A 100 -12.19 -14.60 -12.17
N PHE A 101 -13.48 -14.38 -11.99
CA PHE A 101 -14.27 -15.03 -10.95
C PHE A 101 -15.60 -15.53 -11.51
N TYR A 102 -16.17 -16.52 -10.85
CA TYR A 102 -17.42 -17.15 -11.25
C TYR A 102 -18.53 -16.76 -10.27
N TYR A 103 -19.65 -16.30 -10.80
CA TYR A 103 -20.82 -15.90 -10.02
C TYR A 103 -22.10 -16.17 -10.81
N LYS A 104 -23.14 -16.71 -10.17
CA LYS A 104 -24.45 -16.99 -10.81
C LYS A 104 -24.34 -17.67 -12.19
N ASN A 105 -23.50 -18.70 -12.30
CA ASN A 105 -23.28 -19.42 -13.56
C ASN A 105 -22.69 -18.60 -14.73
N GLN A 106 -22.03 -17.49 -14.41
CA GLN A 106 -21.36 -16.63 -15.38
C GLN A 106 -19.92 -16.36 -14.95
N ILE A 107 -19.06 -16.17 -15.96
CA ILE A 107 -17.65 -15.84 -15.79
C ILE A 107 -17.52 -14.32 -15.91
N TYR A 108 -16.98 -13.69 -14.88
CA TYR A 108 -16.76 -12.25 -14.83
C TYR A 108 -15.27 -11.93 -14.77
N LYS A 109 -14.90 -10.83 -15.42
CA LYS A 109 -13.58 -10.24 -15.34
C LYS A 109 -13.64 -9.00 -14.46
N MET A 110 -12.72 -8.90 -13.50
CA MET A 110 -12.59 -7.68 -12.71
C MET A 110 -12.02 -6.57 -13.60
N ALA A 111 -12.75 -5.45 -13.71
CA ALA A 111 -12.35 -4.32 -14.56
C ALA A 111 -11.56 -3.25 -13.80
N LYS A 112 -11.72 -3.19 -12.48
CA LYS A 112 -11.10 -2.22 -11.58
C LYS A 112 -10.93 -2.81 -10.19
N GLY A 113 -10.00 -2.24 -9.43
CA GLY A 113 -9.70 -2.66 -8.08
C GLY A 113 -8.92 -3.96 -8.01
N SER A 114 -9.00 -4.61 -6.85
CA SER A 114 -8.38 -5.90 -6.61
C SER A 114 -9.23 -6.75 -5.65
N PRO A 115 -9.19 -8.08 -5.73
CA PRO A 115 -10.02 -8.93 -4.86
C PRO A 115 -9.59 -8.78 -3.40
N THR A 116 -10.50 -8.30 -2.54
CA THR A 116 -10.19 -8.02 -1.12
C THR A 116 -9.76 -9.25 -0.32
N THR A 117 -10.02 -10.46 -0.82
CA THR A 117 -9.64 -11.72 -0.19
C THR A 117 -8.18 -12.12 -0.44
N MET A 118 -7.42 -11.36 -1.25
CA MET A 118 -6.05 -11.69 -1.58
C MET A 118 -5.04 -10.83 -0.81
N ALA A 119 -4.06 -11.47 -0.18
CA ALA A 119 -3.00 -10.78 0.56
C ALA A 119 -2.24 -9.74 -0.28
N LEU A 120 -2.07 -9.99 -1.58
CA LEU A 120 -1.45 -9.03 -2.49
C LEU A 120 -2.27 -7.75 -2.60
N SER A 121 -3.59 -7.83 -2.60
CA SER A 121 -4.49 -6.68 -2.68
C SER A 121 -4.31 -5.73 -1.51
N GLU A 122 -4.17 -6.27 -0.29
CA GLU A 122 -3.83 -5.46 0.89
C GLU A 122 -2.49 -4.74 0.74
N THR A 123 -1.48 -5.43 0.21
CA THR A 123 -0.15 -4.86 -0.02
C THR A 123 -0.19 -3.72 -1.05
N LEU A 124 -0.91 -3.91 -2.15
CA LEU A 124 -1.11 -2.87 -3.17
C LEU A 124 -1.85 -1.67 -2.60
N SER A 125 -2.89 -1.93 -1.82
CA SER A 125 -3.65 -0.94 -1.10
C SER A 125 -2.81 -0.11 -0.13
N THR A 126 -1.94 -0.77 0.63
CA THR A 126 -1.01 -0.14 1.56
C THR A 126 -0.04 0.79 0.84
N ILE A 127 0.52 0.32 -0.28
CA ILE A 127 1.39 1.15 -1.15
C ILE A 127 0.61 2.37 -1.66
N TYR A 128 -0.63 2.18 -2.12
CA TYR A 128 -1.43 3.26 -2.65
C TYR A 128 -1.70 4.35 -1.60
N LEU A 129 -2.12 3.95 -0.39
CA LEU A 129 -2.37 4.88 0.70
C LEU A 129 -1.11 5.65 1.08
N PHE A 130 0.05 4.98 1.14
CA PHE A 130 1.32 5.63 1.40
C PHE A 130 1.67 6.69 0.34
N VAL A 131 1.54 6.34 -0.95
CA VAL A 131 1.81 7.29 -2.03
C VAL A 131 0.80 8.44 -2.02
N TRP A 132 -0.48 8.16 -1.75
CA TRP A 132 -1.53 9.17 -1.65
C TRP A 132 -1.29 10.13 -0.47
N GLU A 133 -0.99 9.61 0.72
CA GLU A 133 -0.65 10.40 1.91
C GLU A 133 0.55 11.31 1.62
N SER A 134 1.60 10.78 0.99
CA SER A 134 2.81 11.54 0.66
C SER A 134 2.56 12.72 -0.29
N ARG A 135 1.46 12.70 -1.05
CA ARG A 135 1.07 13.79 -1.97
C ARG A 135 0.20 14.87 -1.32
N ILE A 136 -0.42 14.56 -0.19
CA ILE A 136 -1.29 15.50 0.53
C ILE A 136 -0.52 16.18 1.67
N THR A 137 0.48 15.51 2.20
CA THR A 137 1.28 15.97 3.35
C THR A 137 2.58 16.69 2.97
N LYS A 138 3.00 16.60 1.69
CA LYS A 138 4.08 17.41 1.10
C LYS A 138 3.51 18.59 0.34
#